data_AF-A0A4R0JQ02-F1
#
_entry.id   AF-A0A4R0JQ02-F1
#
_cell.length_a   1.000
_cell.length_b   1.000
_cell.length_c   1.000
_cell.angle_alpha   90.00
_cell.angle_beta   90.00
_cell.angle_gamma   90.00
#
_symmetry.space_group_name_H-M   'P 1'
#
loop_
_entity.id
_entity.type
_entity.pdbx_description
1 polymer ?
#
loop_
_entity_poly.entity_id
_entity_poly.type
_entity_poly.pdbx_seq_one_letter_code
_entity_poly.pdbx_strand_id
1 'polypeptide(L)'
;MHETDDHYWLKQAIDLSRSCPPSATAFSVGAIIISGDGDALATGYSRETHPHDHAEEIALTKIPPNDLRLRDATIYTSLEPCSKRASRPSAARLRSSDGWPS
;
A
#
# COMPACT_ATOMS: atom_id res chain seq x y z
N MET A 1 0.69 -19.16 -1.49
CA MET A 1 1.17 -17.98 -0.75
C MET A 1 -0.07 -17.20 -0.33
N HIS A 2 -0.83 -17.58 0.70
CA HIS A 2 -2.20 -17.04 0.76
C HIS A 2 -2.83 -16.74 2.12
N GLU A 3 -2.14 -16.82 3.26
CA GLU A 3 -2.72 -16.25 4.51
C GLU A 3 -1.66 -15.94 5.56
N THR A 4 -0.68 -16.83 5.72
CA THR A 4 0.43 -16.63 6.67
C THR A 4 1.33 -15.46 6.30
N ASP A 5 1.51 -15.20 5.00
CA ASP A 5 2.35 -14.12 4.49
C ASP A 5 1.65 -12.76 4.67
N ASP A 6 0.33 -12.70 4.39
CA ASP A 6 -0.48 -11.50 4.54
C ASP A 6 -0.57 -11.06 6.01
N HIS A 7 -0.81 -12.00 6.94
CA HIS A 7 -0.81 -11.72 8.37
C HIS A 7 0.57 -11.23 8.85
N TYR A 8 1.65 -11.79 8.31
CA TYR A 8 3.00 -11.34 8.62
C TYR A 8 3.22 -9.89 8.18
N TRP A 9 2.87 -9.56 6.93
CA TRP A 9 3.04 -8.21 6.39
C TRP A 9 2.12 -7.18 7.07
N LEU A 10 0.90 -7.57 7.42
CA LEU A 10 0.00 -6.72 8.21
C LEU A 10 0.58 -6.43 9.59
N LYS A 11 1.21 -7.42 10.24
CA LYS A 11 1.91 -7.20 11.51
C LYS A 11 3.08 -6.24 11.35
N GLN A 12 3.84 -6.34 10.26
CA GLN A 12 4.91 -5.38 9.96
C GLN A 12 4.35 -3.96 9.74
N ALA A 13 3.22 -3.81 9.05
CA ALA A 13 2.55 -2.52 8.90
C ALA A 13 2.12 -1.93 10.26
N ILE A 14 1.62 -2.75 11.18
CA ILE A 14 1.30 -2.33 12.55
C ILE A 14 2.56 -1.89 13.29
N ASP A 15 3.66 -2.63 13.18
CA ASP A 15 4.92 -2.26 13.83
C ASP A 15 5.48 -0.94 13.26
N LEU A 16 5.35 -0.69 11.96
CA LEU A 16 5.70 0.58 11.33
C LEU A 16 4.89 1.76 11.89
N SER A 17 3.60 1.56 12.17
CA SER A 17 2.74 2.62 12.75
C SER A 17 3.26 3.15 14.09
N ARG A 18 4.04 2.37 14.82
CA ARG A 18 4.66 2.80 16.10
C ARG A 18 5.78 3.82 15.91
N SER A 19 6.30 3.98 14.69
CA SER A 19 7.31 4.98 14.35
C SER A 19 6.72 6.36 14.07
N CYS A 20 5.38 6.47 13.97
CA CYS A 20 4.73 7.74 13.77
C CYS A 20 5.03 8.70 14.94
N PRO A 21 5.30 9.98 14.66
CA PRO A 21 5.25 11.02 15.69
C PRO A 21 3.93 10.96 16.47
N PRO A 22 3.86 11.42 17.73
CA PRO A 22 2.59 11.47 18.46
C PRO A 22 1.63 12.50 17.84
N SER A 23 0.32 12.21 17.86
CA SER A 23 -0.74 13.19 17.56
C SER A 23 -1.96 12.90 18.41
N ALA A 24 -2.63 13.97 18.85
CA ALA A 24 -3.91 13.89 19.55
C ALA A 24 -5.11 13.84 18.59
N THR A 25 -4.89 14.12 17.29
CA THR A 25 -5.96 14.37 16.31
C THR A 25 -5.89 13.49 15.07
N ALA A 26 -4.82 12.69 14.92
CA ALA A 26 -4.59 11.85 13.74
C ALA A 26 -4.12 10.45 14.13
N PHE A 27 -4.57 9.44 13.37
CA PHE A 27 -4.17 8.06 13.57
C PHE A 27 -2.72 7.81 13.15
N SER A 28 -2.05 6.94 13.89
CA SER A 28 -0.75 6.37 13.49
C SER A 28 -1.00 5.21 12.54
N VAL A 29 -0.47 5.30 11.32
CA VAL A 29 -0.65 4.31 10.25
C VAL A 29 0.72 3.91 9.74
N GLY A 30 0.95 2.62 9.52
CA GLY A 30 2.11 2.12 8.78
C GLY A 30 1.65 1.41 7.51
N ALA A 31 2.48 1.48 6.46
CA ALA A 31 2.24 0.85 5.18
C ALA A 31 3.52 0.18 4.64
N ILE A 32 3.34 -0.94 3.95
CA ILE A 32 4.42 -1.66 3.27
C ILE A 32 3.96 -2.13 1.89
N ILE A 33 4.81 -1.93 0.89
CA ILE A 33 4.58 -2.35 -0.49
C ILE A 33 5.46 -3.59 -0.75
N ILE A 34 4.83 -4.68 -1.17
CA ILE A 34 5.45 -5.97 -1.46
C ILE A 34 5.36 -6.23 -2.97
N SER A 35 6.44 -6.66 -3.61
CA SER A 35 6.45 -7.06 -5.02
C SER A 35 5.59 -8.31 -5.26
N GLY A 36 5.25 -8.59 -6.51
CA GLY A 36 4.61 -9.86 -6.88
C GLY A 36 5.46 -11.10 -6.53
N ASP A 37 6.77 -10.92 -6.34
CA ASP A 37 7.71 -11.97 -5.94
C ASP A 37 7.81 -12.17 -4.42
N GLY A 38 7.13 -11.32 -3.63
CA GLY A 38 7.12 -11.40 -2.16
C GLY A 38 8.16 -10.53 -1.45
N ASP A 39 8.89 -9.67 -2.18
CA ASP A 39 9.92 -8.80 -1.61
C ASP A 39 9.37 -7.45 -1.16
N ALA A 40 9.83 -6.96 0.00
CA ALA A 40 9.50 -5.60 0.43
C ALA A 40 10.19 -4.55 -0.46
N LEU A 41 9.38 -3.76 -1.17
CA LEU A 41 9.83 -2.70 -2.06
C LEU A 41 10.06 -1.39 -1.32
N ALA A 42 9.10 -1.00 -0.47
CA ALA A 42 9.20 0.21 0.34
C ALA A 42 8.25 0.17 1.54
N THR A 43 8.53 1.02 2.52
CA THR A 43 7.71 1.22 3.72
C THR A 43 7.40 2.69 3.91
N GLY A 44 6.32 2.99 4.63
CA GLY A 44 5.97 4.34 5.03
C GLY A 44 5.18 4.35 6.32
N TYR A 45 5.21 5.46 7.04
CA TYR A 45 4.35 5.68 8.20
C TYR A 45 3.77 7.09 8.18
N SER A 46 2.61 7.27 8.82
CA SER A 46 1.95 8.57 8.82
C SER A 46 2.83 9.59 9.52
N ARG A 47 2.91 10.78 8.91
CA ARG A 47 3.71 11.91 9.41
C ARG A 47 5.22 11.65 9.44
N GLU A 48 5.71 10.82 8.53
CA GLU A 48 7.15 10.58 8.39
C GLU A 48 7.93 11.84 7.98
N THR A 49 7.39 12.67 7.08
CA THR A 49 8.05 13.91 6.64
C THR A 49 7.26 15.18 6.97
N HIS A 50 5.93 15.10 6.93
CA HIS A 50 5.03 16.23 7.13
C HIS A 50 3.80 15.82 7.96
N PRO A 51 3.22 16.72 8.79
CA PRO A 51 2.06 16.42 9.66
C PRO A 51 0.79 15.85 9.01
N HIS A 52 0.71 15.81 7.68
CA HIS A 52 -0.45 15.30 6.94
C HIS A 52 -0.12 14.11 6.04
N ASP A 53 1.09 13.55 6.14
CA ASP A 53 1.48 12.44 5.29
C ASP A 53 0.66 11.19 5.59
N HIS A 54 0.11 10.62 4.52
CA HIS A 54 -0.44 9.27 4.52
C HIS A 54 0.70 8.25 4.38
N ALA A 55 0.59 7.14 5.12
CA ALA A 55 1.63 6.11 5.11
C ALA A 55 1.82 5.50 3.71
N GLU A 56 0.73 5.32 2.97
CA GLU A 56 0.70 4.76 1.62
C GLU A 56 1.42 5.68 0.62
N GLU A 57 1.19 6.99 0.70
CA GLU A 57 1.84 7.97 -0.18
C GLU A 57 3.34 8.01 0.09
N ILE A 58 3.75 7.98 1.36
CA ILE A 58 5.16 7.95 1.72
C ILE A 58 5.83 6.66 1.21
N ALA A 59 5.20 5.50 1.37
CA ALA A 59 5.72 4.25 0.83
C ALA A 59 5.90 4.32 -0.70
N LEU A 60 4.91 4.87 -1.43
CA LEU A 60 4.97 5.02 -2.89
C LEU A 60 6.06 5.99 -3.34
N THR A 61 6.25 7.12 -2.64
CA THR A 61 7.25 8.14 -3.03
C THR A 61 8.69 7.62 -2.98
N LYS A 62 8.94 6.58 -2.19
CA LYS A 62 10.25 5.92 -2.07
C LYS A 62 10.54 4.94 -3.20
N ILE A 63 9.54 4.61 -4.02
CA ILE A 63 9.70 3.72 -5.18
C ILE A 63 9.83 4.58 -6.45
N PRO A 64 10.77 4.27 -7.36
CA PRO A 64 10.85 4.96 -8.63
C PRO A 64 9.52 4.86 -9.41
N PRO A 65 9.01 5.96 -10.01
CA PRO A 65 7.68 6.00 -10.63
C PRO A 65 7.51 5.03 -11.82
N ASN A 66 8.62 4.53 -12.36
CA ASN A 66 8.66 3.59 -13.49
C ASN A 66 9.12 2.18 -13.08
N ASP A 67 9.15 1.88 -11.78
CA ASP A 67 9.49 0.54 -11.29
C ASP A 67 8.41 -0.46 -11.73
N LEU A 68 8.80 -1.42 -12.58
CA LEU A 68 7.87 -2.41 -13.14
C LEU A 68 7.31 -3.34 -12.06
N ARG A 69 8.01 -3.49 -10.92
CA ARG A 69 7.57 -4.35 -9.80
C ARG A 69 6.29 -3.84 -9.15
N LEU A 70 5.93 -2.57 -9.34
CA LEU A 70 4.66 -2.00 -8.87
C LEU A 70 3.43 -2.58 -9.55
N ARG A 71 3.56 -3.14 -10.76
CA ARG A 71 2.41 -3.64 -11.54
C ARG A 71 1.69 -4.78 -10.85
N ASP A 72 2.45 -5.64 -10.20
CA ASP A 72 1.96 -6.83 -9.49
C ASP A 72 2.18 -6.71 -7.98
N ALA A 73 2.45 -5.49 -7.48
CA ALA A 73 2.70 -5.24 -6.07
C ALA A 73 1.42 -5.22 -5.24
N THR A 74 1.54 -5.65 -3.99
CA THR A 74 0.50 -5.57 -2.97
C THR A 74 0.90 -4.55 -1.91
N ILE A 75 -0.05 -3.73 -1.46
CA ILE A 75 0.16 -2.81 -0.33
C ILE A 75 -0.61 -3.30 0.89
N TYR A 76 0.09 -3.41 2.03
CA TYR A 76 -0.51 -3.67 3.33
C TYR A 76 -0.49 -2.39 4.16
N THR A 77 -1.59 -2.12 4.84
CA THR A 77 -1.74 -0.93 5.70
C THR A 77 -2.35 -1.33 7.04
N SER A 78 -1.86 -0.71 8.13
CA SER A 78 -2.27 -1.06 9.51
C SER A 78 -3.66 -0.57 9.89
N LEU A 79 -4.24 0.34 9.10
CA LEU A 79 -5.62 0.76 9.20
C LEU A 79 -6.24 0.61 7.81
N GLU A 80 -7.52 0.23 7.75
CA GLU A 80 -8.25 0.21 6.48
C GLU A 80 -8.01 1.55 5.76
N PRO A 81 -7.58 1.54 4.48
CA PRO A 81 -7.20 2.75 3.79
C PRO A 81 -8.39 3.71 3.84
N CYS A 82 -8.14 4.94 4.32
CA CYS A 82 -9.22 5.89 4.59
C CYS A 82 -10.06 6.07 3.32
N SER A 83 -11.29 5.56 3.35
CA SER A 83 -12.18 5.37 2.20
C SER A 83 -12.75 6.66 1.61
N LYS A 84 -12.19 7.83 1.98
CA LYS A 84 -12.33 9.08 1.24
C LYS A 84 -11.39 9.06 0.02
N ARG A 85 -11.86 8.37 -1.02
CA ARG A 85 -11.37 8.37 -2.41
C ARG A 85 -10.64 9.66 -2.81
N ALA A 86 -9.33 9.54 -3.07
CA ALA A 86 -8.53 10.54 -3.78
C ALA A 86 -7.67 9.95 -4.91
N SER A 87 -7.99 8.76 -5.42
CA SER A 87 -7.36 8.24 -6.65
C SER A 87 -8.26 8.53 -7.86
N ARG A 88 -7.77 9.38 -8.76
CA ARG A 88 -8.32 9.56 -10.12
C ARG A 88 -8.45 8.20 -10.84
N PRO A 89 -9.39 8.03 -11.79
CA PRO A 89 -9.68 6.74 -12.37
C PRO A 89 -8.53 6.32 -13.29
N SER A 90 -7.73 5.32 -12.91
CA SER A 90 -6.99 4.53 -13.89
C SER A 90 -7.98 3.55 -14.50
N ALA A 91 -8.33 3.82 -15.76
CA ALA A 91 -9.17 2.97 -16.59
C ALA A 91 -8.63 1.52 -16.59
N ALA A 92 -9.28 0.64 -15.84
CA ALA A 92 -9.23 -0.78 -16.07
C ALA A 92 -9.89 -1.05 -17.42
N ARG A 93 -9.11 -1.02 -18.51
CA ARG A 93 -9.55 -1.59 -19.78
C ARG A 93 -9.51 -3.10 -19.65
N LEU A 94 -10.68 -3.67 -19.40
CA LEU A 94 -10.98 -5.08 -19.61
C LEU A 94 -10.47 -5.51 -20.98
N ARG A 95 -9.56 -6.50 -21.00
CA ARG A 95 -9.35 -7.38 -22.14
C ARG A 95 -9.84 -8.75 -21.74
N SER A 96 -11.11 -9.03 -22.04
CA SER A 96 -11.59 -10.40 -22.17
C SER A 96 -11.63 -10.72 -23.65
N SER A 97 -10.56 -11.35 -24.14
CA SER A 97 -10.67 -12.29 -25.25
C SER A 97 -11.03 -13.63 -24.62
N ASP A 98 -12.23 -14.14 -24.91
CA ASP A 98 -12.46 -15.54 -25.34
C ASP A 98 -13.95 -15.93 -25.24
N GLY A 99 -14.50 -16.32 -26.39
CA GLY A 99 -15.44 -17.44 -26.55
C GLY A 99 -16.87 -17.31 -26.01
N TRP A 100 -17.79 -16.79 -26.82
CA TRP A 100 -19.23 -17.07 -26.70
C TRP A 100 -19.56 -18.36 -27.47
N PRO A 101 -20.10 -19.43 -26.84
CA PRO A 101 -20.58 -20.60 -27.57
C PRO A 101 -21.96 -20.36 -28.20
N SER A 102 -22.20 -21.11 -29.28
CA SER A 102 -23.22 -20.98 -30.34
C SER A 102 -24.65 -20.64 -29.92
#